data_AF-A0A4R9ETJ4-F1
#
_entry.id   AF-A0A4R9ETJ4-F1
#
_cell.length_a   1.000
_cell.length_b   1.000
_cell.length_c   1.000
_cell.angle_alpha   90.00
_cell.angle_beta   90.00
_cell.angle_gamma   90.00
#
_symmetry.space_group_name_H-M   'P 1'
#
loop_
_entity.id
_entity.type
_entity.pdbx_description
1 polymer ?
#
loop_
_entity_poly.entity_id
_entity_poly.type
_entity_poly.pdbx_seq_one_letter_code
_entity_poly.pdbx_strand_id
1 'polypeptide(L)'
;PSPFALSPDGRPAAGGLDPVEHGEGDGDGDGTTTVEVEGLESRVTPFPVTASKYSALQPVSGGGLVWLRWPISGALGETFANPADTSGRPTLEYFNISKAKKSQLVEHLDWFAVSGDGSRLVVVDEGDLTAVPSAETGDSDTTVWIDLRRILHEVDPPAEWRQAYDEAGRLIRAYFWEPHMCGIDWPAVLDQYRPLIERVASPDEFADLLREVLGELGTSHAYVAAARRNEGPPHYQRAMGLLGANLVCRDGSWTVKRILPGDSSDSKARSPLAGAGIREGAVLTHIDGRPVDPVAGPYPLLAAAGGTTVELTFQPAEGEGRARRVAIVPLVNERPLRYQDWVAKRREVVRELSGGKCGYLHIPDMGGSGWAQFNRDLRLEVSRPALIVDVRGNAGGHISELVVEKLTRKILGWDLTRNAQPVSYASNAPRGPVVALADEATSSDGDMITAAFKLLGLGPVVGQRTWGGVVGMTGRHRLGDGTVITVPMNAGWFDAYGWSVENHGVAPDLDVLRTPLDWAEGRHAQLDDAVGLALDLLDRQPAATPPGYSDVPDRRRPKLPPRW
;
A
#
# COMPACT_ATOMS: atom_id res chain seq x y z
N PRO A 1 -8.11 -40.89 -20.56
CA PRO A 1 -6.71 -40.39 -20.63
C PRO A 1 -6.69 -38.86 -20.41
N SER A 2 -5.67 -38.31 -19.74
CA SER A 2 -5.50 -36.85 -19.67
C SER A 2 -5.45 -36.30 -21.10
N PRO A 3 -6.20 -35.24 -21.44
CA PRO A 3 -6.06 -34.65 -22.76
C PRO A 3 -4.60 -34.23 -22.99
N PHE A 4 -3.85 -33.89 -21.94
CA PHE A 4 -2.43 -33.51 -22.00
C PHE A 4 -1.44 -34.68 -21.99
N ALA A 5 -1.93 -35.94 -21.98
CA ALA A 5 -1.04 -37.11 -21.99
C ALA A 5 -0.22 -37.13 -23.29
N LEU A 6 1.06 -37.49 -23.18
CA LEU A 6 1.88 -37.76 -24.35
C LEU A 6 1.36 -39.04 -24.99
N SER A 7 0.91 -38.92 -26.24
CA SER A 7 0.56 -40.08 -27.05
C SER A 7 1.84 -40.86 -27.39
N PRO A 8 1.80 -42.21 -27.37
CA PRO A 8 2.89 -43.05 -27.88
C PRO A 8 3.30 -42.70 -29.31
N ASP A 9 2.36 -42.16 -30.11
CA ASP A 9 2.54 -41.78 -31.51
C ASP A 9 3.09 -40.35 -31.70
N GLY A 10 3.36 -39.62 -30.61
CA GLY A 10 3.90 -38.26 -30.63
C GLY A 10 2.82 -37.17 -30.70
N ARG A 11 3.24 -35.91 -30.89
CA ARG A 11 2.31 -34.77 -31.00
C ARG A 11 1.93 -34.52 -32.48
N PRO A 12 0.66 -34.25 -32.80
CA PRO A 12 0.24 -33.86 -34.14
C PRO A 12 1.00 -32.63 -34.66
N ALA A 13 1.31 -32.59 -35.95
CA ALA A 13 2.11 -31.54 -36.60
C ALA A 13 1.50 -30.12 -36.48
N ALA A 14 0.20 -30.00 -36.24
CA ALA A 14 -0.50 -28.73 -36.07
C ALA A 14 -0.35 -28.11 -34.67
N GLY A 15 0.25 -28.82 -33.70
CA GLY A 15 0.24 -28.42 -32.30
C GLY A 15 -1.14 -28.60 -31.68
N GLY A 16 -1.27 -29.59 -30.80
CA GLY A 16 -2.54 -29.97 -30.18
C GLY A 16 -2.40 -31.27 -29.42
N LEU A 17 -3.45 -31.63 -28.70
CA LEU A 17 -3.61 -32.93 -28.08
C LEU A 17 -4.29 -33.85 -29.12
N ASP A 18 -4.11 -35.17 -29.03
CA ASP A 18 -4.68 -36.08 -30.03
C ASP A 18 -6.17 -35.78 -30.20
N PRO A 19 -6.66 -35.66 -31.45
CA PRO A 19 -8.08 -35.45 -31.67
C PRO A 19 -8.80 -36.61 -31.00
N VAL A 20 -9.72 -36.29 -30.08
CA VAL A 20 -10.79 -37.24 -29.80
C VAL A 20 -11.50 -37.36 -31.15
N GLU A 21 -11.28 -38.46 -31.86
CA GLU A 21 -12.07 -38.78 -33.05
C GLU A 21 -13.52 -38.85 -32.58
N HIS A 22 -14.26 -37.77 -32.77
CA HIS A 22 -15.71 -37.87 -32.89
C HIS A 22 -15.95 -38.49 -34.27
N GLY A 23 -15.77 -39.80 -34.36
CA GLY A 23 -16.27 -40.56 -35.49
C GLY A 23 -17.78 -40.34 -35.58
N GLU A 24 -18.26 -40.00 -36.78
CA GLU A 24 -19.68 -40.05 -37.11
C GLU A 24 -20.16 -41.51 -36.93
N GLY A 25 -20.56 -41.88 -35.70
CA GLY A 25 -20.93 -43.25 -35.38
C GLY A 25 -21.11 -43.58 -33.89
N ASP A 26 -20.42 -42.92 -32.96
CA ASP A 26 -20.56 -43.19 -31.52
C ASP A 26 -21.67 -42.34 -30.90
N GLY A 27 -22.91 -42.65 -31.28
CA GLY A 27 -24.03 -42.48 -30.37
C GLY A 27 -24.03 -43.62 -29.34
N ASP A 28 -24.49 -43.32 -28.13
CA ASP A 28 -24.93 -44.29 -27.09
C ASP A 28 -23.96 -44.68 -25.95
N GLY A 29 -23.12 -43.75 -25.48
CA GLY A 29 -22.68 -43.73 -24.09
C GLY A 29 -23.57 -42.78 -23.28
N ASP A 30 -24.12 -43.19 -22.14
CA ASP A 30 -25.02 -42.39 -21.28
C ASP A 30 -24.39 -41.14 -20.62
N GLY A 31 -23.17 -40.76 -21.03
CA GLY A 31 -22.40 -39.67 -20.44
C GLY A 31 -21.77 -40.01 -19.08
N THR A 32 -21.85 -41.26 -18.62
CA THR A 32 -21.27 -41.67 -17.34
C THR A 32 -19.74 -41.54 -17.37
N THR A 33 -19.25 -40.52 -16.67
CA THR A 33 -17.82 -40.31 -16.43
C THR A 33 -17.38 -41.15 -15.23
N THR A 34 -16.47 -42.09 -15.45
CA THR A 34 -15.86 -42.86 -14.35
C THR A 34 -14.71 -42.06 -13.75
N VAL A 35 -14.78 -41.75 -12.45
CA VAL A 35 -13.72 -41.04 -11.72
C VAL A 35 -12.96 -42.04 -10.86
N GLU A 36 -11.72 -42.33 -11.25
CA GLU A 36 -10.78 -43.07 -10.40
C GLU A 36 -10.19 -42.10 -9.38
N VAL A 37 -10.60 -42.18 -8.12
CA VAL A 37 -10.14 -41.23 -7.09
C VAL A 37 -8.72 -41.56 -6.61
N GLU A 38 -8.36 -42.84 -6.58
CA GLU A 38 -7.06 -43.30 -6.12
C GLU A 38 -5.94 -42.68 -6.97
N GLY A 39 -5.00 -41.97 -6.35
CA GLY A 39 -3.85 -41.32 -7.00
C GLY A 39 -4.19 -40.10 -7.88
N LEU A 40 -5.41 -39.56 -7.81
CA LEU A 40 -5.82 -38.41 -8.63
C LEU A 40 -4.95 -37.17 -8.39
N GLU A 41 -4.53 -36.93 -7.15
CA GLU A 41 -3.62 -35.84 -6.76
C GLU A 41 -2.22 -35.98 -7.37
N SER A 42 -1.83 -37.19 -7.79
CA SER A 42 -0.57 -37.47 -8.46
C SER A 42 -0.66 -37.33 -9.98
N ARG A 43 -1.87 -37.30 -10.56
CA ARG A 43 -2.12 -37.20 -12.01
C ARG A 43 -2.26 -35.76 -12.50
N VAL A 44 -1.32 -34.90 -12.12
CA VAL A 44 -1.30 -33.48 -12.49
C VAL A 44 -0.56 -33.29 -13.82
N THR A 45 -1.13 -32.50 -14.73
CA THR A 45 -0.43 -32.06 -15.94
C THR A 45 -0.43 -30.54 -16.04
N PRO A 46 0.73 -29.89 -16.21
CA PRO A 46 0.79 -28.44 -16.34
C PRO A 46 0.20 -27.98 -17.68
N PHE A 47 -0.55 -26.88 -17.67
CA PHE A 47 -0.95 -26.20 -18.90
C PHE A 47 0.28 -25.62 -19.60
N PRO A 48 0.35 -25.68 -20.95
CA PRO A 48 1.47 -25.14 -21.72
C PRO A 48 1.37 -23.61 -21.89
N VAL A 49 1.27 -22.89 -20.78
CA VAL A 49 1.17 -21.42 -20.74
C VAL A 49 2.29 -20.84 -19.87
N THR A 50 2.65 -19.57 -20.13
CA THR A 50 3.71 -18.89 -19.37
C THR A 50 3.32 -18.76 -17.90
N ALA A 51 4.27 -18.92 -16.98
CA ALA A 51 4.01 -18.66 -15.57
C ALA A 51 3.58 -17.20 -15.35
N SER A 52 2.46 -17.00 -14.66
CA SER A 52 1.89 -15.69 -14.37
C SER A 52 0.98 -15.76 -13.14
N LYS A 53 0.36 -14.64 -12.77
CA LYS A 53 -0.67 -14.60 -11.75
C LYS A 53 -2.03 -14.88 -12.39
N TYR A 54 -2.55 -16.08 -12.16
CA TYR A 54 -3.84 -16.52 -12.70
C TYR A 54 -4.91 -16.61 -11.61
N SER A 55 -6.16 -16.36 -11.96
CA SER A 55 -7.30 -16.57 -11.05
C SER A 55 -8.58 -16.92 -11.82
N ALA A 56 -9.61 -17.32 -11.08
CA ALA A 56 -10.96 -17.58 -11.62
C ALA A 56 -10.96 -18.56 -12.82
N LEU A 57 -10.23 -19.67 -12.70
CA LEU A 57 -10.28 -20.74 -13.70
C LEU A 57 -11.68 -21.36 -13.74
N GLN A 58 -12.32 -21.35 -14.90
CA GLN A 58 -13.65 -21.92 -15.11
C GLN A 58 -13.71 -22.73 -16.42
N PRO A 59 -14.41 -23.89 -16.44
CA PRO A 59 -14.71 -24.59 -17.68
C PRO A 59 -15.78 -23.88 -18.50
N VAL A 60 -15.70 -23.99 -19.82
CA VAL A 60 -16.69 -23.47 -20.78
C VAL A 60 -17.07 -24.55 -21.78
N SER A 61 -18.22 -24.36 -22.44
CA SER A 61 -18.72 -25.29 -23.46
C SER A 61 -17.70 -25.53 -24.57
N GLY A 62 -17.71 -26.73 -25.18
CA GLY A 62 -16.78 -27.07 -26.26
C GLY A 62 -15.37 -27.46 -25.80
N GLY A 63 -15.20 -27.86 -24.53
CA GLY A 63 -13.93 -28.37 -24.01
C GLY A 63 -12.86 -27.29 -23.81
N GLY A 64 -13.28 -26.07 -23.47
CA GLY A 64 -12.38 -24.96 -23.21
C GLY A 64 -12.32 -24.56 -21.73
N LEU A 65 -11.34 -23.74 -21.40
CA LEU A 65 -11.18 -23.11 -20.09
C LEU A 65 -11.05 -21.60 -20.29
N VAL A 66 -11.56 -20.83 -19.32
CA VAL A 66 -11.29 -19.40 -19.23
C VAL A 66 -10.69 -19.05 -17.88
N TRP A 67 -9.86 -18.02 -17.85
CA TRP A 67 -9.25 -17.52 -16.62
C TRP A 67 -8.85 -16.05 -16.74
N LEU A 68 -8.61 -15.42 -15.59
CA LEU A 68 -8.00 -14.10 -15.52
C LEU A 68 -6.49 -14.24 -15.43
N ARG A 69 -5.76 -13.54 -16.31
CA ARG A 69 -4.31 -13.33 -16.19
C ARG A 69 -4.04 -11.91 -15.73
N TRP A 70 -3.43 -11.77 -14.56
CA TRP A 70 -3.09 -10.48 -13.99
C TRP A 70 -1.72 -10.00 -14.48
N PRO A 71 -1.58 -8.70 -14.81
CA PRO A 71 -0.27 -8.12 -15.01
C PRO A 71 0.54 -8.20 -13.70
N ILE A 72 1.85 -8.40 -13.83
CA ILE A 72 2.77 -8.29 -12.70
C ILE A 72 2.99 -6.80 -12.45
N SER A 73 2.40 -6.29 -11.37
CA SER A 73 2.55 -4.90 -10.93
C SER A 73 3.12 -4.86 -9.50
N GLY A 74 3.89 -3.81 -9.21
CA GLY A 74 4.36 -3.55 -7.84
C GLY A 74 3.19 -3.14 -6.94
N ALA A 75 3.32 -3.36 -5.62
CA ALA A 75 2.27 -3.04 -4.64
C ALA A 75 1.82 -1.56 -4.63
N LEU A 76 2.66 -0.65 -5.11
CA LEU A 76 2.31 0.78 -5.24
C LEU A 76 1.46 1.11 -6.48
N GLY A 77 1.34 0.16 -7.43
CA GLY A 77 0.69 0.40 -8.72
C GLY A 77 1.43 1.41 -9.60
N GLU A 78 2.74 1.58 -9.41
CA GLU A 78 3.57 2.59 -10.12
C GLU A 78 4.61 1.96 -11.05
N THR A 79 4.82 0.65 -10.95
CA THR A 79 5.74 -0.09 -11.80
C THR A 79 4.93 -1.03 -12.67
N PHE A 80 4.93 -0.74 -13.96
CA PHE A 80 4.29 -1.56 -14.97
C PHE A 80 5.38 -2.20 -15.83
N ALA A 81 5.31 -3.52 -16.01
CA ALA A 81 6.22 -4.22 -16.91
C ALA A 81 6.10 -3.71 -18.37
N ASN A 82 4.93 -3.16 -18.74
CA ASN A 82 4.67 -2.53 -20.01
C ASN A 82 4.22 -1.06 -19.79
N PRO A 83 5.01 -0.05 -20.20
CA PRO A 83 4.62 1.35 -20.08
C PRO A 83 3.36 1.74 -20.88
N ALA A 84 2.95 0.93 -21.87
CA ALA A 84 1.76 1.16 -22.67
C ALA A 84 0.45 0.66 -21.99
N ASP A 85 0.55 -0.17 -20.95
CA ASP A 85 -0.60 -0.66 -20.17
C ASP A 85 -0.33 -0.47 -18.68
N THR A 86 -0.99 0.53 -18.11
CA THR A 86 -0.86 0.94 -16.71
C THR A 86 -2.11 0.63 -15.89
N SER A 87 -3.05 -0.14 -16.44
CA SER A 87 -4.36 -0.37 -15.82
C SER A 87 -4.25 -1.21 -14.53
N GLY A 88 -3.29 -2.15 -14.51
CA GLY A 88 -3.23 -3.18 -13.45
C GLY A 88 -4.38 -4.19 -13.49
N ARG A 89 -5.27 -4.10 -14.49
CA ARG A 89 -6.46 -4.92 -14.64
C ARG A 89 -6.13 -6.22 -15.36
N PRO A 90 -6.81 -7.34 -15.04
CA PRO A 90 -6.52 -8.62 -15.65
C PRO A 90 -6.99 -8.66 -17.12
N THR A 91 -6.44 -9.61 -17.86
CA THR A 91 -6.91 -10.02 -19.18
C THR A 91 -7.70 -11.32 -19.04
N LEU A 92 -8.84 -11.42 -19.73
CA LEU A 92 -9.60 -12.67 -19.83
C LEU A 92 -9.04 -13.51 -20.98
N GLU A 93 -8.50 -14.67 -20.66
CA GLU A 93 -7.92 -15.60 -21.63
C GLU A 93 -8.78 -16.85 -21.74
N TYR A 94 -8.85 -17.39 -22.96
CA TYR A 94 -9.44 -18.67 -23.28
C TYR A 94 -8.36 -19.66 -23.66
N PHE A 95 -8.51 -20.90 -23.22
CA PHE A 95 -7.65 -22.01 -23.58
C PHE A 95 -8.48 -23.16 -24.13
N ASN A 96 -8.27 -23.46 -25.40
CA ASN A 96 -8.83 -24.64 -26.04
C ASN A 96 -7.97 -25.85 -25.66
N ILE A 97 -8.55 -26.80 -24.91
CA ILE A 97 -7.83 -27.98 -24.45
C ILE A 97 -7.37 -28.81 -25.65
N SER A 98 -8.28 -29.14 -26.58
CA SER A 98 -8.00 -30.01 -27.73
C SER A 98 -6.89 -29.46 -28.63
N LYS A 99 -6.89 -28.15 -28.89
CA LYS A 99 -5.89 -27.47 -29.72
C LYS A 99 -4.64 -27.04 -28.94
N ALA A 100 -4.62 -27.23 -27.62
CA ALA A 100 -3.60 -26.70 -26.70
C ALA A 100 -3.26 -25.22 -26.98
N LYS A 101 -4.28 -24.43 -27.36
CA LYS A 101 -4.11 -23.06 -27.86
C LYS A 101 -4.80 -22.06 -26.94
N LYS A 102 -4.05 -21.01 -26.61
CA LYS A 102 -4.54 -19.85 -25.86
C LYS A 102 -4.94 -18.71 -26.80
N SER A 103 -6.02 -18.02 -26.49
CA SER A 103 -6.40 -16.72 -27.07
C SER A 103 -6.82 -15.73 -25.98
N GLN A 104 -6.79 -14.45 -26.29
CA GLN A 104 -7.34 -13.39 -25.45
C GLN A 104 -8.78 -13.13 -25.89
N LEU A 105 -9.71 -13.12 -24.94
CA LEU A 105 -11.11 -12.76 -25.20
C LEU A 105 -11.36 -11.28 -24.93
N VAL A 106 -10.88 -10.78 -23.79
CA VAL A 106 -11.06 -9.40 -23.33
C VAL A 106 -9.74 -8.88 -22.79
N GLU A 107 -9.32 -7.69 -23.21
CA GLU A 107 -8.05 -7.08 -22.84
C GLU A 107 -7.99 -6.68 -21.37
N HIS A 108 -9.02 -5.96 -20.90
CA HIS A 108 -9.20 -5.53 -19.52
C HIS A 108 -10.62 -5.78 -19.05
N LEU A 109 -10.77 -6.24 -17.81
CA LEU A 109 -12.06 -6.43 -17.16
C LEU A 109 -11.91 -6.39 -15.64
N ASP A 110 -13.01 -6.18 -14.93
CA ASP A 110 -13.06 -6.20 -13.46
C ASP A 110 -13.37 -7.61 -12.94
N TRP A 111 -14.36 -8.27 -13.53
CA TRP A 111 -14.72 -9.66 -13.23
C TRP A 111 -15.54 -10.28 -14.38
N PHE A 112 -15.68 -11.61 -14.35
CA PHE A 112 -16.56 -12.35 -15.25
C PHE A 112 -17.33 -13.47 -14.52
N ALA A 113 -18.43 -13.92 -15.11
CA ALA A 113 -19.16 -15.11 -14.72
C ALA A 113 -19.53 -15.95 -15.95
N VAL A 114 -19.60 -17.27 -15.79
CA VAL A 114 -19.94 -18.21 -16.88
C VAL A 114 -21.43 -18.57 -16.79
N SER A 115 -22.11 -18.68 -17.94
CA SER A 115 -23.48 -19.19 -18.01
C SER A 115 -23.55 -20.66 -17.59
N GLY A 116 -24.72 -21.11 -17.12
CA GLY A 116 -24.89 -22.49 -16.62
C GLY A 116 -24.61 -23.58 -17.65
N ASP A 117 -24.80 -23.28 -18.95
CA ASP A 117 -24.46 -24.17 -20.07
C ASP A 117 -23.02 -23.99 -20.58
N GLY A 118 -22.25 -23.04 -20.02
CA GLY A 118 -20.88 -22.75 -20.42
C GLY A 118 -20.72 -22.03 -21.76
N SER A 119 -21.80 -21.66 -22.45
CA SER A 119 -21.74 -21.11 -23.81
C SER A 119 -21.47 -19.61 -23.86
N ARG A 120 -21.74 -18.90 -22.76
CA ARG A 120 -21.59 -17.45 -22.66
C ARG A 120 -20.87 -17.02 -21.39
N LEU A 121 -20.33 -15.81 -21.45
CA LEU A 121 -19.71 -15.12 -20.32
C LEU A 121 -20.45 -13.80 -20.12
N VAL A 122 -20.72 -13.47 -18.86
CA VAL A 122 -21.04 -12.11 -18.43
C VAL A 122 -19.74 -11.45 -18.00
N VAL A 123 -19.42 -10.28 -18.55
CA VAL A 123 -18.18 -9.54 -18.32
C VAL A 123 -18.53 -8.13 -17.81
N VAL A 124 -17.83 -7.69 -16.76
CA VAL A 124 -17.86 -6.30 -16.29
C VAL A 124 -16.57 -5.59 -16.61
N ASP A 125 -16.68 -4.43 -17.22
CA ASP A 125 -15.57 -3.55 -17.56
C ASP A 125 -15.94 -2.10 -17.21
N GLU A 126 -15.34 -1.52 -16.16
CA GLU A 126 -15.54 -0.12 -15.74
C GLU A 126 -17.01 0.26 -15.49
N GLY A 127 -17.81 -0.73 -15.06
CA GLY A 127 -19.25 -0.56 -14.79
C GLY A 127 -20.16 -0.93 -15.96
N ASP A 128 -19.61 -1.14 -17.15
CA ASP A 128 -20.35 -1.69 -18.28
C ASP A 128 -20.50 -3.21 -18.14
N LEU A 129 -21.71 -3.71 -18.37
CA LEU A 129 -22.04 -5.13 -18.26
C LEU A 129 -22.40 -5.68 -19.65
N THR A 130 -21.67 -6.69 -20.10
CA THR A 130 -21.91 -7.34 -21.40
C THR A 130 -22.03 -8.86 -21.27
N ALA A 131 -22.80 -9.48 -22.15
CA ALA A 131 -22.83 -10.93 -22.31
C ALA A 131 -22.25 -11.31 -23.68
N VAL A 132 -21.18 -12.09 -23.70
CA VAL A 132 -20.38 -12.46 -24.88
C VAL A 132 -20.26 -13.99 -25.02
N PRO A 133 -19.87 -14.52 -26.19
CA PRO A 133 -19.49 -15.92 -26.34
C PRO A 133 -18.32 -16.32 -25.42
N SER A 134 -18.26 -17.60 -25.03
CA SER A 134 -17.24 -18.09 -24.09
C SER A 134 -15.93 -18.59 -24.71
N ALA A 135 -15.89 -18.76 -26.03
CA ALA A 135 -14.74 -19.34 -26.75
C ALA A 135 -14.06 -18.38 -27.75
N GLU A 136 -14.66 -17.23 -28.02
CA GLU A 136 -14.18 -16.26 -29.00
C GLU A 136 -14.53 -14.82 -28.58
N THR A 137 -13.81 -13.86 -29.14
CA THR A 137 -14.07 -12.43 -28.89
C THR A 137 -15.43 -12.08 -29.46
N GLY A 138 -16.28 -11.44 -28.66
CA GLY A 138 -17.59 -10.96 -29.11
C GLY A 138 -17.47 -9.87 -30.18
N ASP A 139 -18.45 -9.84 -31.08
CA ASP A 139 -18.63 -8.82 -32.11
C ASP A 139 -19.99 -8.10 -31.93
N SER A 140 -20.41 -7.28 -32.90
CA SER A 140 -21.67 -6.54 -32.84
C SER A 140 -22.91 -7.43 -32.75
N ASP A 141 -22.84 -8.65 -33.28
CA ASP A 141 -23.99 -9.54 -33.43
C ASP A 141 -24.09 -10.51 -32.24
N THR A 142 -22.95 -10.81 -31.62
CA THR A 142 -22.83 -11.76 -30.52
C THR A 142 -22.72 -11.10 -29.15
N THR A 143 -22.39 -9.82 -29.07
CA THR A 143 -22.29 -9.06 -27.81
C THR A 143 -23.63 -8.44 -27.42
N VAL A 144 -24.13 -8.79 -26.24
CA VAL A 144 -25.35 -8.20 -25.68
C VAL A 144 -24.99 -7.25 -24.55
N TRP A 145 -25.36 -5.98 -24.71
CA TRP A 145 -25.19 -4.96 -23.67
C TRP A 145 -26.34 -5.01 -22.67
N ILE A 146 -26.02 -5.11 -21.39
CA ILE A 146 -27.00 -5.17 -20.30
C ILE A 146 -27.04 -3.81 -19.61
N ASP A 147 -28.07 -3.04 -19.93
CA ASP A 147 -28.26 -1.72 -19.33
C ASP A 147 -28.80 -1.83 -17.90
N LEU A 148 -27.89 -1.77 -16.93
CA LEU A 148 -28.20 -1.84 -15.49
C LEU A 148 -29.13 -0.71 -15.03
N ARG A 149 -29.23 0.42 -15.74
CA ARG A 149 -30.14 1.53 -15.38
C ARG A 149 -31.61 1.13 -15.48
N ARG A 150 -31.90 0.02 -16.19
CA ARG A 150 -33.25 -0.54 -16.30
C ARG A 150 -33.64 -1.38 -15.08
N ILE A 151 -32.68 -1.74 -14.23
CA ILE A 151 -32.91 -2.47 -13.00
C ILE A 151 -33.11 -1.44 -11.89
N LEU A 152 -34.35 -1.33 -11.40
CA LEU A 152 -34.68 -0.47 -10.26
C LEU A 152 -34.74 -1.34 -9.01
N HIS A 153 -33.96 -0.96 -8.00
CA HIS A 153 -34.00 -1.54 -6.66
C HIS A 153 -34.79 -0.60 -5.76
N GLU A 154 -35.98 -1.03 -5.34
CA GLU A 154 -36.78 -0.33 -4.34
C GLU A 154 -36.37 -0.84 -2.95
N VAL A 155 -35.95 0.08 -2.08
CA VAL A 155 -35.44 -0.23 -0.74
C VAL A 155 -36.32 0.38 0.33
N ASP A 156 -36.43 -0.30 1.47
CA ASP A 156 -36.96 0.23 2.73
C ASP A 156 -35.76 0.45 3.67
N PRO A 157 -35.16 1.67 3.70
CA PRO A 157 -33.92 1.90 4.45
C PRO A 157 -34.01 1.54 5.94
N PRO A 158 -35.11 1.88 6.66
CA PRO A 158 -35.31 1.37 8.02
C PRO A 158 -35.23 -0.16 8.15
N ALA A 159 -35.79 -0.93 7.20
CA ALA A 159 -35.69 -2.39 7.23
C ALA A 159 -34.25 -2.88 6.93
N GLU A 160 -33.56 -2.26 5.97
CA GLU A 160 -32.16 -2.56 5.67
C GLU A 160 -31.26 -2.31 6.89
N TRP A 161 -31.41 -1.18 7.57
CA TRP A 161 -30.62 -0.87 8.77
C TRP A 161 -30.86 -1.83 9.93
N ARG A 162 -32.11 -2.26 10.16
CA ARG A 162 -32.41 -3.30 11.17
C ARG A 162 -31.69 -4.61 10.84
N GLN A 163 -31.76 -5.06 9.59
CA GLN A 163 -31.08 -6.28 9.17
C GLN A 163 -29.56 -6.14 9.25
N ALA A 164 -29.00 -5.03 8.77
CA ALA A 164 -27.58 -4.74 8.77
C ALA A 164 -27.02 -4.66 10.20
N TYR A 165 -27.79 -4.11 11.14
CA TYR A 165 -27.45 -4.09 12.56
C TYR A 165 -27.34 -5.51 13.13
N ASP A 166 -28.33 -6.37 12.87
CA ASP A 166 -28.33 -7.77 13.32
C ASP A 166 -27.23 -8.61 12.64
N GLU A 167 -26.91 -8.30 11.38
CA GLU A 167 -25.78 -8.87 10.67
C GLU A 167 -24.44 -8.45 11.30
N ALA A 168 -24.25 -7.15 11.56
CA ALA A 168 -23.05 -6.64 12.23
C ALA A 168 -22.84 -7.31 13.59
N GLY A 169 -23.90 -7.38 14.41
CA GLY A 169 -23.86 -8.07 15.70
C GLY A 169 -23.46 -9.55 15.58
N ARG A 170 -23.95 -10.26 14.56
CA ARG A 170 -23.57 -11.67 14.30
C ARG A 170 -22.13 -11.81 13.83
N LEU A 171 -21.68 -10.94 12.92
CA LEU A 171 -20.32 -10.96 12.38
C LEU A 171 -19.29 -10.70 13.48
N ILE A 172 -19.53 -9.69 14.32
CA ILE A 172 -18.66 -9.39 15.46
C ILE A 172 -18.57 -10.59 16.39
N ARG A 173 -19.71 -11.14 16.84
CA ARG A 173 -19.70 -12.32 17.72
C ARG A 173 -18.98 -13.53 17.10
N ALA A 174 -19.11 -13.74 15.79
CA ALA A 174 -18.55 -14.90 15.13
C ALA A 174 -17.03 -14.83 14.94
N TYR A 175 -16.48 -13.62 14.81
CA TYR A 175 -15.09 -13.42 14.41
C TYR A 175 -14.26 -12.60 15.40
N PHE A 176 -14.82 -12.13 16.51
CA PHE A 176 -14.06 -11.43 17.54
C PHE A 176 -12.95 -12.33 18.08
N TRP A 177 -11.78 -11.74 18.34
CA TRP A 177 -10.54 -12.47 18.62
C TRP A 177 -10.61 -13.44 19.82
N GLU A 178 -11.36 -13.07 20.85
CA GLU A 178 -11.57 -13.91 22.04
C GLU A 178 -12.98 -14.53 21.98
N PRO A 179 -13.10 -15.87 21.92
CA PRO A 179 -14.39 -16.54 21.69
C PRO A 179 -15.50 -16.24 22.71
N HIS A 180 -15.15 -15.82 23.93
CA HIS A 180 -16.10 -15.42 24.98
C HIS A 180 -16.26 -13.90 25.09
N MET A 181 -15.89 -13.16 24.04
CA MET A 181 -16.02 -11.71 23.94
C MET A 181 -15.31 -10.95 25.08
N CYS A 182 -14.25 -11.52 25.65
CA CYS A 182 -13.59 -10.97 26.84
C CYS A 182 -14.55 -10.74 28.03
N GLY A 183 -15.65 -11.50 28.11
CA GLY A 183 -16.67 -11.36 29.14
C GLY A 183 -17.74 -10.29 28.87
N ILE A 184 -17.75 -9.67 27.70
CA ILE A 184 -18.80 -8.71 27.30
C ILE A 184 -20.10 -9.47 27.04
N ASP A 185 -21.20 -9.03 27.67
CA ASP A 185 -22.56 -9.50 27.34
C ASP A 185 -23.01 -8.86 26.02
N TRP A 186 -22.51 -9.42 24.92
CA TRP A 186 -22.74 -8.90 23.57
C TRP A 186 -24.22 -8.84 23.19
N PRO A 187 -25.07 -9.85 23.50
CA PRO A 187 -26.52 -9.73 23.33
C PRO A 187 -27.12 -8.54 24.07
N ALA A 188 -26.75 -8.32 25.34
CA ALA A 188 -27.28 -7.18 26.12
C ALA A 188 -26.86 -5.83 25.54
N VAL A 189 -25.62 -5.71 25.03
CA VAL A 189 -25.16 -4.52 24.30
C VAL A 189 -26.04 -4.29 23.07
N LEU A 190 -26.26 -5.31 22.24
CA LEU A 190 -27.11 -5.16 21.06
C LEU A 190 -28.54 -4.73 21.42
N ASP A 191 -29.11 -5.30 22.48
CA ASP A 191 -30.46 -4.95 22.92
C ASP A 191 -30.56 -3.53 23.49
N GLN A 192 -29.50 -3.03 24.14
CA GLN A 192 -29.43 -1.66 24.64
C GLN A 192 -29.50 -0.62 23.52
N TYR A 193 -28.80 -0.85 22.41
CA TYR A 193 -28.71 0.10 21.30
C TYR A 193 -29.82 -0.08 20.25
N ARG A 194 -30.45 -1.25 20.18
CA ARG A 194 -31.50 -1.60 19.20
C ARG A 194 -32.62 -0.54 19.06
N PRO A 195 -33.16 0.08 20.13
CA PRO A 195 -34.20 1.10 19.98
C PRO A 195 -33.76 2.36 19.22
N LEU A 196 -32.46 2.64 19.15
CA LEU A 196 -31.93 3.81 18.44
C LEU A 196 -31.99 3.65 16.92
N ILE A 197 -32.06 2.42 16.40
CA ILE A 197 -32.18 2.13 14.96
C ILE A 197 -33.43 2.80 14.38
N GLU A 198 -34.53 2.84 15.16
CA GLU A 198 -35.79 3.47 14.74
C GLU A 198 -35.70 5.00 14.57
N ARG A 199 -34.59 5.61 14.99
CA ARG A 199 -34.35 7.06 14.90
C ARG A 199 -33.35 7.43 13.81
N VAL A 200 -32.75 6.45 13.14
CA VAL A 200 -31.80 6.67 12.06
C VAL A 200 -32.54 7.12 10.80
N ALA A 201 -32.04 8.18 10.18
CA ALA A 201 -32.58 8.76 8.96
C ALA A 201 -31.54 8.90 7.84
N SER A 202 -30.26 8.59 8.09
CA SER A 202 -29.20 8.65 7.09
C SER A 202 -28.13 7.55 7.25
N PRO A 203 -27.38 7.21 6.18
CA PRO A 203 -26.25 6.27 6.27
C PRO A 203 -25.16 6.69 7.27
N ASP A 204 -24.95 8.00 7.45
CA ASP A 204 -23.97 8.50 8.41
C ASP A 204 -24.45 8.30 9.86
N GLU A 205 -25.72 8.57 10.16
CA GLU A 205 -26.31 8.28 11.47
C GLU A 205 -26.30 6.78 11.79
N PHE A 206 -26.55 5.92 10.80
CA PHE A 206 -26.43 4.47 10.98
C PHE A 206 -25.00 4.06 11.30
N ALA A 207 -24.03 4.60 10.56
CA ALA A 207 -22.62 4.33 10.81
C ALA A 207 -22.16 4.85 12.18
N ASP A 208 -22.67 6.00 12.64
CA ASP A 208 -22.41 6.53 13.98
C ASP A 208 -22.97 5.60 15.06
N LEU A 209 -24.21 5.12 14.92
CA LEU A 209 -24.79 4.14 15.83
C LEU A 209 -23.91 2.87 15.91
N LEU A 210 -23.47 2.35 14.78
CA LEU A 210 -22.59 1.17 14.76
C LEU A 210 -21.21 1.46 15.38
N ARG A 211 -20.66 2.68 15.27
CA ARG A 211 -19.40 3.05 15.94
C ARG A 211 -19.52 2.97 17.46
N GLU A 212 -20.64 3.45 18.01
CA GLU A 212 -20.89 3.35 19.45
C GLU A 212 -21.02 1.88 19.90
N VAL A 213 -21.77 1.07 19.15
CA VAL A 213 -21.97 -0.36 19.45
C VAL A 213 -20.65 -1.14 19.38
N LEU A 214 -19.83 -0.91 18.35
CA LEU A 214 -18.53 -1.55 18.22
C LEU A 214 -17.51 -0.98 19.23
N GLY A 215 -17.72 0.24 19.73
CA GLY A 215 -16.92 0.84 20.79
C GLY A 215 -16.99 0.08 22.12
N GLU A 216 -18.12 -0.58 22.41
CA GLU A 216 -18.30 -1.42 23.60
C GLU A 216 -17.37 -2.66 23.62
N LEU A 217 -16.78 -3.01 22.47
CA LEU A 217 -15.74 -4.05 22.41
C LEU A 217 -14.46 -3.64 23.16
N GLY A 218 -14.25 -2.34 23.39
CA GLY A 218 -13.04 -1.81 24.01
C GLY A 218 -11.77 -2.32 23.34
N THR A 219 -11.80 -2.56 22.02
CA THR A 219 -10.73 -3.21 21.26
C THR A 219 -10.46 -2.40 20.00
N SER A 220 -9.19 -2.26 19.65
CA SER A 220 -8.72 -1.58 18.45
C SER A 220 -9.27 -2.22 17.16
N HIS A 221 -9.18 -1.49 16.04
CA HIS A 221 -9.55 -1.97 14.70
C HIS A 221 -11.03 -2.36 14.51
N ALA A 222 -11.93 -1.91 15.38
CA ALA A 222 -13.38 -2.00 15.20
C ALA A 222 -13.90 -0.77 14.42
N TYR A 223 -13.65 -0.72 13.11
CA TYR A 223 -13.96 0.44 12.27
C TYR A 223 -15.30 0.30 11.56
N VAL A 224 -15.95 1.44 11.31
CA VAL A 224 -17.19 1.54 10.55
C VAL A 224 -17.08 2.63 9.51
N ALA A 225 -17.39 2.30 8.25
CA ALA A 225 -17.52 3.24 7.15
C ALA A 225 -18.93 3.18 6.58
N ALA A 226 -19.62 4.33 6.56
CA ALA A 226 -20.97 4.46 6.01
C ALA A 226 -21.04 4.01 4.55
N ALA A 227 -22.17 3.41 4.16
CA ALA A 227 -22.43 2.90 2.82
C ALA A 227 -22.23 3.93 1.70
N ARG A 228 -22.59 5.19 1.98
CA ARG A 228 -22.67 6.26 0.99
C ARG A 228 -22.03 7.54 1.54
N ARG A 229 -20.70 7.53 1.63
CA ARG A 229 -19.95 8.73 1.99
C ARG A 229 -20.13 9.80 0.90
N ASN A 230 -20.38 11.04 1.31
CA ASN A 230 -20.47 12.20 0.43
C ASN A 230 -21.68 12.21 -0.52
N GLU A 231 -22.85 11.77 -0.06
CA GLU A 231 -24.09 12.01 -0.82
C GLU A 231 -24.23 13.50 -1.17
N GLY A 232 -24.32 13.80 -2.46
CA GLY A 232 -24.38 15.17 -2.96
C GLY A 232 -24.09 15.24 -4.46
N PRO A 233 -24.32 16.40 -5.09
CA PRO A 233 -24.06 16.58 -6.52
C PRO A 233 -22.59 16.32 -6.89
N PRO A 234 -22.31 15.61 -8.01
CA PRO A 234 -20.94 15.26 -8.42
C PRO A 234 -19.98 16.45 -8.56
N HIS A 235 -20.48 17.65 -8.86
CA HIS A 235 -19.64 18.84 -8.99
C HIS A 235 -19.05 19.33 -7.66
N TYR A 236 -19.67 19.01 -6.53
CA TYR A 236 -19.11 19.30 -5.20
C TYR A 236 -18.10 18.25 -4.71
N GLN A 237 -17.97 17.13 -5.43
CA GLN A 237 -17.04 16.04 -5.09
C GLN A 237 -15.71 16.13 -5.86
N ARG A 238 -15.50 17.19 -6.64
CA ARG A 238 -14.29 17.39 -7.44
C ARG A 238 -13.09 17.78 -6.56
N ALA A 239 -11.92 17.26 -6.90
CA ALA A 239 -10.69 17.50 -6.16
C ALA A 239 -10.26 18.97 -6.20
N MET A 240 -9.84 19.49 -5.04
CA MET A 240 -9.14 20.77 -4.95
C MET A 240 -7.79 20.71 -5.70
N GLY A 241 -7.42 21.80 -6.35
CA GLY A 241 -6.11 21.95 -6.96
C GLY A 241 -5.04 22.37 -5.94
N LEU A 242 -4.03 21.54 -5.73
CA LEU A 242 -2.92 21.79 -4.81
C LEU A 242 -1.63 22.11 -5.58
N LEU A 243 -0.96 23.20 -5.22
CA LEU A 243 0.15 23.74 -6.02
C LEU A 243 1.52 23.15 -5.64
N GLY A 244 1.61 22.33 -4.58
CA GLY A 244 2.90 21.87 -4.06
C GLY A 244 3.77 23.03 -3.57
N ALA A 245 3.14 24.07 -3.02
CA ALA A 245 3.81 25.28 -2.53
C ALA A 245 3.11 25.82 -1.28
N ASN A 246 3.88 26.52 -0.45
CA ASN A 246 3.35 27.28 0.67
C ASN A 246 3.20 28.74 0.23
N LEU A 247 2.00 29.28 0.39
CA LEU A 247 1.69 30.68 0.14
C LEU A 247 1.46 31.41 1.46
N VAL A 248 1.75 32.70 1.50
CA VAL A 248 1.50 33.57 2.66
C VAL A 248 0.93 34.89 2.17
N CYS A 249 -0.11 35.39 2.82
CA CYS A 249 -0.61 36.73 2.56
C CYS A 249 0.26 37.77 3.27
N ARG A 250 0.80 38.73 2.50
CA ARG A 250 1.55 39.89 2.99
C ARG A 250 0.96 41.13 2.34
N ASP A 251 0.53 42.10 3.15
CA ASP A 251 -0.04 43.37 2.68
C ASP A 251 -1.15 43.19 1.61
N GLY A 252 -2.02 42.19 1.80
CA GLY A 252 -3.10 41.85 0.87
C GLY A 252 -2.66 41.10 -0.40
N SER A 253 -1.39 40.74 -0.53
CA SER A 253 -0.83 40.01 -1.67
C SER A 253 -0.43 38.59 -1.28
N TRP A 254 -0.81 37.59 -2.08
CA TRP A 254 -0.47 36.19 -1.84
C TRP A 254 0.89 35.85 -2.43
N THR A 255 1.89 35.76 -1.57
CA THR A 255 3.28 35.52 -1.94
C THR A 255 3.66 34.05 -1.80
N VAL A 256 4.44 33.52 -2.75
CA VAL A 256 5.11 32.23 -2.65
C VAL A 256 6.12 32.27 -1.51
N LYS A 257 5.79 31.65 -0.38
CA LYS A 257 6.75 31.45 0.72
C LYS A 257 7.77 30.39 0.35
N ARG A 258 7.32 29.30 -0.25
CA ARG A 258 8.18 28.18 -0.62
C ARG A 258 7.54 27.30 -1.69
N ILE A 259 8.34 26.85 -2.65
CA ILE A 259 7.97 25.75 -3.56
C ILE A 259 8.56 24.47 -2.97
N LEU A 260 7.73 23.44 -2.80
CA LEU A 260 8.20 22.17 -2.25
C LEU A 260 9.08 21.46 -3.30
N PRO A 261 10.26 20.94 -2.91
CA PRO A 261 11.10 20.17 -3.83
C PRO A 261 10.41 18.83 -4.12
N GLY A 262 10.45 18.40 -5.38
CA GLY A 262 10.05 17.04 -5.73
C GLY A 262 11.14 16.01 -5.40
N ASP A 263 10.77 14.73 -5.40
CA ASP A 263 11.71 13.61 -5.26
C ASP A 263 11.60 12.72 -6.51
N SER A 264 12.70 12.55 -7.25
CA SER A 264 12.69 11.79 -8.50
C SER A 264 12.48 10.28 -8.32
N SER A 265 12.68 9.77 -7.11
CA SER A 265 12.49 8.36 -6.76
C SER A 265 11.06 8.02 -6.31
N ASP A 266 10.19 9.02 -6.18
CA ASP A 266 8.77 8.87 -5.89
C ASP A 266 7.95 9.61 -6.96
N SER A 267 7.26 8.83 -7.81
CA SER A 267 6.56 9.37 -8.97
C SER A 267 5.43 10.34 -8.61
N LYS A 268 4.87 10.21 -7.38
CA LYS A 268 3.79 11.04 -6.85
C LYS A 268 4.32 12.27 -6.08
N ALA A 269 5.60 12.32 -5.74
CA ALA A 269 6.24 13.47 -5.11
C ALA A 269 6.76 14.50 -6.14
N ARG A 270 5.92 14.86 -7.12
CA ARG A 270 6.26 15.88 -8.14
C ARG A 270 5.67 17.22 -7.76
N SER A 271 6.48 18.27 -7.83
CA SER A 271 6.04 19.64 -7.57
C SER A 271 5.57 20.29 -8.88
N PRO A 272 4.29 20.70 -9.01
CA PRO A 272 3.77 21.32 -10.23
C PRO A 272 4.48 22.61 -10.64
N LEU A 273 5.02 23.33 -9.66
CA LEU A 273 5.72 24.60 -9.86
C LEU A 273 7.24 24.44 -10.02
N ALA A 274 7.79 23.24 -9.78
CA ALA A 274 9.20 22.98 -10.01
C ALA A 274 9.52 23.09 -11.51
N GLY A 275 10.53 23.88 -11.85
CA GLY A 275 10.91 24.12 -13.26
C GLY A 275 10.07 25.16 -14.00
N ALA A 276 8.99 25.69 -13.40
CA ALA A 276 8.15 26.74 -14.01
C ALA A 276 8.81 28.14 -14.01
N GLY A 277 10.04 28.26 -13.53
CA GLY A 277 10.75 29.54 -13.42
C GLY A 277 10.17 30.51 -12.38
N ILE A 278 9.26 30.03 -11.52
CA ILE A 278 8.72 30.77 -10.38
C ILE A 278 9.70 30.65 -9.21
N ARG A 279 9.88 31.75 -8.48
CA ARG A 279 10.79 31.82 -7.33
C ARG A 279 10.03 32.17 -6.07
N GLU A 280 10.62 31.84 -4.92
CA GLU A 280 10.15 32.33 -3.63
C GLU A 280 10.10 33.87 -3.64
N GLY A 281 9.10 34.44 -2.98
CA GLY A 281 8.80 35.87 -3.00
C GLY A 281 7.89 36.32 -4.16
N ALA A 282 7.66 35.49 -5.19
CA ALA A 282 6.75 35.86 -6.28
C ALA A 282 5.30 35.98 -5.77
N VAL A 283 4.54 36.95 -6.26
CA VAL A 283 3.14 37.20 -5.88
C VAL A 283 2.21 36.54 -6.89
N LEU A 284 1.33 35.65 -6.45
CA LEU A 284 0.29 35.06 -7.27
C LEU A 284 -0.86 36.07 -7.44
N THR A 285 -1.02 36.60 -8.64
CA THR A 285 -2.00 37.67 -8.92
C THR A 285 -3.26 37.17 -9.59
N HIS A 286 -3.18 36.15 -10.46
CA HIS A 286 -4.34 35.61 -11.16
C HIS A 286 -4.28 34.09 -11.30
N ILE A 287 -5.47 33.48 -11.33
CA ILE A 287 -5.72 32.06 -11.66
C ILE A 287 -6.78 32.02 -12.74
N ASP A 288 -6.46 31.43 -13.90
CA ASP A 288 -7.31 31.42 -15.11
C ASP A 288 -7.85 32.81 -15.47
N GLY A 289 -6.97 33.81 -15.40
CA GLY A 289 -7.28 35.22 -15.69
C GLY A 289 -8.15 35.92 -14.64
N ARG A 290 -8.55 35.24 -13.55
CA ARG A 290 -9.32 35.83 -12.44
C ARG A 290 -8.37 36.31 -11.34
N PRO A 291 -8.52 37.54 -10.84
CA PRO A 291 -7.65 38.07 -9.79
C PRO A 291 -7.81 37.26 -8.50
N VAL A 292 -6.70 37.02 -7.81
CA VAL A 292 -6.70 36.39 -6.49
C VAL A 292 -7.26 37.37 -5.46
N ASP A 293 -8.22 36.90 -4.68
CA ASP A 293 -8.82 37.70 -3.61
C ASP A 293 -7.81 37.90 -2.46
N PRO A 294 -7.61 39.14 -1.97
CA PRO A 294 -6.63 39.42 -0.93
C PRO A 294 -6.98 38.76 0.42
N VAL A 295 -8.26 38.47 0.67
CA VAL A 295 -8.77 37.88 1.92
C VAL A 295 -8.96 36.37 1.76
N ALA A 296 -9.76 35.94 0.78
CA ALA A 296 -10.08 34.53 0.56
C ALA A 296 -8.94 33.74 -0.09
N GLY A 297 -8.03 34.43 -0.77
CA GLY A 297 -6.85 33.85 -1.38
C GLY A 297 -7.11 33.01 -2.62
N PRO A 298 -6.13 32.17 -3.00
CA PRO A 298 -6.16 31.46 -4.28
C PRO A 298 -7.05 30.21 -4.27
N TYR A 299 -7.31 29.63 -3.09
CA TYR A 299 -7.98 28.33 -2.98
C TYR A 299 -9.41 28.29 -3.54
N PRO A 300 -10.26 29.32 -3.41
CA PRO A 300 -11.57 29.34 -4.07
C PRO A 300 -11.50 29.24 -5.59
N LEU A 301 -10.44 29.78 -6.21
CA LEU A 301 -10.22 29.68 -7.66
C LEU A 301 -9.58 28.34 -8.08
N LEU A 302 -9.03 27.59 -7.13
CA LEU A 302 -8.49 26.23 -7.33
C LEU A 302 -9.50 25.15 -6.95
N ALA A 303 -10.73 25.52 -6.57
CA ALA A 303 -11.80 24.56 -6.33
C ALA A 303 -12.10 23.80 -7.62
N ALA A 304 -12.14 22.46 -7.53
CA ALA A 304 -12.32 21.55 -8.66
C ALA A 304 -11.20 21.58 -9.74
N ALA A 305 -10.03 22.18 -9.44
CA ALA A 305 -8.91 22.29 -10.38
C ALA A 305 -7.87 21.15 -10.27
N GLY A 306 -8.05 20.21 -9.34
CA GLY A 306 -7.12 19.10 -9.16
C GLY A 306 -7.11 18.19 -10.39
N GLY A 307 -5.92 17.95 -10.95
CA GLY A 307 -5.75 17.10 -12.14
C GLY A 307 -6.16 17.76 -13.47
N THR A 308 -6.56 19.04 -13.46
CA THR A 308 -6.87 19.80 -14.68
C THR A 308 -5.82 20.88 -14.94
N THR A 309 -5.67 21.32 -16.19
CA THR A 309 -4.78 22.43 -16.50
C THR A 309 -5.32 23.75 -15.97
N VAL A 310 -4.51 24.50 -15.21
CA VAL A 310 -4.79 25.88 -14.80
C VAL A 310 -3.66 26.80 -15.21
N GLU A 311 -3.99 28.04 -15.52
CA GLU A 311 -3.02 29.10 -15.75
C GLU A 311 -2.84 29.96 -14.50
N LEU A 312 -1.60 30.09 -14.04
CA LEU A 312 -1.23 30.93 -12.93
C LEU A 312 -0.42 32.13 -13.42
N THR A 313 -0.74 33.32 -12.92
CA THR A 313 0.02 34.54 -13.18
C THR A 313 0.76 34.99 -11.93
N PHE A 314 2.08 35.08 -12.02
CA PHE A 314 2.95 35.53 -10.94
C PHE A 314 3.66 36.85 -11.27
N GLN A 315 3.66 37.78 -10.33
CA GLN A 315 4.52 38.95 -10.33
C GLN A 315 5.84 38.64 -9.58
N PRO A 316 7.03 38.99 -10.10
CA PRO A 316 8.30 38.79 -9.39
C PRO A 316 8.40 39.53 -8.04
N ALA A 317 9.26 39.02 -7.13
CA ALA A 317 9.41 39.49 -5.75
C ALA A 317 10.01 40.91 -5.61
N GLU A 318 10.94 41.29 -6.50
CA GLU A 318 11.58 42.62 -6.52
C GLU A 318 11.82 43.08 -7.96
N GLY A 319 11.42 44.31 -8.28
CA GLY A 319 11.84 45.06 -9.48
C GLY A 319 11.21 44.66 -10.84
N GLU A 320 11.15 45.63 -11.75
CA GLU A 320 10.54 45.58 -13.09
C GLU A 320 10.81 44.27 -13.83
N GLY A 321 9.80 43.41 -13.85
CA GLY A 321 9.76 42.18 -14.62
C GLY A 321 8.33 41.93 -15.07
N ARG A 322 8.17 41.51 -16.33
CA ARG A 322 6.86 41.16 -16.87
C ARG A 322 6.26 40.02 -16.04
N ALA A 323 4.98 40.14 -15.71
CA ALA A 323 4.20 39.06 -15.10
C ALA A 323 4.42 37.75 -15.88
N ARG A 324 4.70 36.67 -15.15
CA ARG A 324 4.90 35.33 -15.72
C ARG A 324 3.61 34.55 -15.67
N ARG A 325 3.14 34.10 -16.83
CA ARG A 325 2.02 33.17 -16.95
C ARG A 325 2.58 31.77 -17.13
N VAL A 326 2.12 30.84 -16.31
CA VAL A 326 2.53 29.43 -16.36
C VAL A 326 1.30 28.55 -16.34
N ALA A 327 1.21 27.60 -17.26
CA ALA A 327 0.20 26.55 -17.23
C ALA A 327 0.76 25.37 -16.44
N ILE A 328 0.00 24.88 -15.46
CA ILE A 328 0.35 23.73 -14.63
C ILE A 328 -0.84 22.80 -14.46
N VAL A 329 -0.59 21.57 -14.01
CA VAL A 329 -1.63 20.65 -13.53
C VAL A 329 -1.51 20.58 -12.00
N PRO A 330 -2.43 21.20 -11.23
CA PRO A 330 -2.43 21.11 -9.78
C PRO A 330 -2.62 19.66 -9.33
N LEU A 331 -1.97 19.30 -8.21
CA LEU A 331 -2.11 17.99 -7.61
C LEU A 331 -3.50 17.82 -7.01
N VAL A 332 -4.05 16.61 -7.12
CA VAL A 332 -5.24 16.20 -6.34
C VAL A 332 -4.88 15.84 -4.89
N ASN A 333 -3.60 15.55 -4.64
CA ASN A 333 -3.06 15.17 -3.34
C ASN A 333 -1.57 15.53 -3.28
N GLU A 334 -1.18 16.39 -2.34
CA GLU A 334 0.22 16.79 -2.13
C GLU A 334 0.89 16.07 -0.94
N ARG A 335 0.21 15.10 -0.31
CA ARG A 335 0.75 14.35 0.84
C ARG A 335 2.10 13.66 0.51
N PRO A 336 2.29 12.95 -0.62
CA PRO A 336 3.59 12.36 -0.94
C PRO A 336 4.70 13.41 -1.09
N LEU A 337 4.41 14.53 -1.76
CA LEU A 337 5.37 15.64 -1.93
C LEU A 337 5.77 16.26 -0.59
N ARG A 338 4.80 16.57 0.27
CA ARG A 338 5.04 17.11 1.62
C ARG A 338 5.79 16.11 2.50
N TYR A 339 5.49 14.83 2.35
CA TYR A 339 6.14 13.76 3.08
C TYR A 339 7.63 13.66 2.73
N GLN A 340 7.99 13.62 1.43
CA GLN A 340 9.40 13.55 1.02
C GLN A 340 10.19 14.80 1.47
N ASP A 341 9.60 16.00 1.35
CA ASP A 341 10.20 17.23 1.88
C ASP A 341 10.40 17.16 3.41
N TRP A 342 9.44 16.59 4.15
CA TRP A 342 9.57 16.40 5.59
C TRP A 342 10.69 15.41 5.93
N VAL A 343 10.76 14.24 5.27
CA VAL A 343 11.82 13.24 5.49
C VAL A 343 13.20 13.84 5.20
N ALA A 344 13.35 14.56 4.09
CA ALA A 344 14.61 15.20 3.73
C ALA A 344 15.09 16.19 4.82
N LYS A 345 14.19 17.00 5.38
CA LYS A 345 14.51 17.92 6.48
C LYS A 345 14.89 17.21 7.76
N ARG A 346 14.17 16.13 8.13
CA ARG A 346 14.51 15.34 9.34
C ARG A 346 15.88 14.71 9.20
N ARG A 347 16.21 14.22 8.00
CA ARG A 347 17.54 13.71 7.68
C ARG A 347 18.60 14.79 7.82
N GLU A 348 18.38 15.99 7.30
CA GLU A 348 19.31 17.12 7.44
C GLU A 348 19.57 17.45 8.92
N VAL A 349 18.51 17.55 9.73
CA VAL A 349 18.61 17.75 11.18
C VAL A 349 19.48 16.67 11.84
N VAL A 350 19.22 15.38 11.56
CA VAL A 350 20.02 14.28 12.12
C VAL A 350 21.48 14.36 11.67
N ARG A 351 21.75 14.79 10.43
CA ARG A 351 23.12 14.98 9.94
C ARG A 351 23.82 16.13 10.66
N GLU A 352 23.15 17.25 10.87
CA GLU A 352 23.71 18.40 11.58
C GLU A 352 24.03 18.05 13.03
N LEU A 353 23.06 17.49 13.77
CA LEU A 353 23.20 17.13 15.19
C LEU A 353 24.29 16.07 15.41
N SER A 354 24.45 15.13 14.48
CA SER A 354 25.42 14.04 14.60
C SER A 354 26.80 14.32 14.01
N GLY A 355 27.01 15.49 13.40
CA GLY A 355 28.20 15.76 12.59
C GLY A 355 28.35 14.75 11.42
N GLY A 356 27.23 14.27 10.88
CA GLY A 356 27.17 13.32 9.77
C GLY A 356 27.39 11.84 10.12
N LYS A 357 27.45 11.50 11.41
CA LYS A 357 27.69 10.12 11.90
C LYS A 357 26.42 9.24 11.97
N CYS A 358 25.24 9.84 12.12
CA CYS A 358 23.98 9.08 12.21
C CYS A 358 23.26 9.06 10.86
N GLY A 359 22.84 7.86 10.44
CA GLY A 359 21.83 7.58 9.42
C GLY A 359 20.41 7.91 9.93
N TYR A 360 19.47 8.17 9.04
CA TYR A 360 18.06 8.42 9.36
C TYR A 360 17.14 7.73 8.35
N LEU A 361 16.39 6.74 8.84
CA LEU A 361 15.32 6.06 8.13
C LEU A 361 13.99 6.43 8.73
N HIS A 362 13.02 6.86 7.92
CA HIS A 362 11.65 7.01 8.38
C HIS A 362 10.73 5.99 7.70
N ILE A 363 9.85 5.38 8.48
CA ILE A 363 8.91 4.35 8.02
C ILE A 363 7.47 4.83 8.35
N PRO A 364 6.74 5.39 7.38
CA PRO A 364 5.45 6.08 7.61
C PRO A 364 4.25 5.16 7.80
N ASP A 365 4.37 3.91 7.37
CA ASP A 365 3.39 2.84 7.55
C ASP A 365 4.12 1.49 7.39
N MET A 366 3.43 0.39 7.67
CA MET A 366 3.90 -0.96 7.38
C MET A 366 3.17 -1.58 6.19
N GLY A 367 2.84 -0.75 5.19
CA GLY A 367 2.31 -1.17 3.91
C GLY A 367 3.34 -1.05 2.78
N GLY A 368 2.84 -1.02 1.55
CA GLY A 368 3.70 -0.89 0.36
C GLY A 368 4.47 0.44 0.30
N SER A 369 3.86 1.55 0.77
CA SER A 369 4.49 2.87 0.82
C SER A 369 5.65 2.90 1.80
N GLY A 370 5.45 2.36 3.01
CA GLY A 370 6.51 2.25 3.99
C GLY A 370 7.65 1.35 3.54
N TRP A 371 7.34 0.21 2.92
CA TRP A 371 8.36 -0.67 2.34
C TRP A 371 9.20 0.04 1.28
N ALA A 372 8.55 0.80 0.39
CA ALA A 372 9.22 1.55 -0.65
C ALA A 372 10.10 2.66 -0.06
N GLN A 373 9.61 3.42 0.92
CA GLN A 373 10.41 4.44 1.59
C GLN A 373 11.61 3.83 2.29
N PHE A 374 11.41 2.78 3.07
CA PHE A 374 12.47 2.09 3.78
C PHE A 374 13.58 1.69 2.81
N ASN A 375 13.26 1.00 1.70
CA ASN A 375 14.25 0.56 0.72
C ASN A 375 14.89 1.70 -0.08
N ARG A 376 14.17 2.80 -0.33
CA ARG A 376 14.70 4.00 -0.98
C ARG A 376 15.89 4.59 -0.22
N ASP A 377 15.79 4.62 1.09
CA ASP A 377 16.80 5.23 1.96
C ASP A 377 17.82 4.21 2.49
N LEU A 378 17.42 2.93 2.63
CA LEU A 378 18.13 1.88 3.37
C LEU A 378 19.65 1.90 3.14
N ARG A 379 20.07 1.76 1.87
CA ARG A 379 21.48 1.57 1.51
C ARG A 379 22.34 2.76 1.93
N LEU A 380 21.83 3.99 1.77
CA LEU A 380 22.60 5.20 2.09
C LEU A 380 22.67 5.41 3.60
N GLU A 381 21.58 5.16 4.31
CA GLU A 381 21.47 5.48 5.73
C GLU A 381 22.18 4.45 6.61
N VAL A 382 22.10 3.15 6.30
CA VAL A 382 22.82 2.10 7.06
C VAL A 382 24.34 2.13 6.86
N SER A 383 24.83 2.85 5.84
CA SER A 383 26.27 3.02 5.60
C SER A 383 26.94 3.95 6.62
N ARG A 384 26.15 4.71 7.38
CA ARG A 384 26.59 5.62 8.43
C ARG A 384 26.99 4.84 9.69
N PRO A 385 27.90 5.39 10.53
CA PRO A 385 28.34 4.74 11.76
C PRO A 385 27.23 4.31 12.74
N ALA A 386 26.21 5.14 12.93
CA ALA A 386 25.02 4.82 13.73
C ALA A 386 23.75 5.06 12.92
N LEU A 387 22.60 4.54 13.37
CA LEU A 387 21.34 4.61 12.63
C LEU A 387 20.17 5.03 13.52
N ILE A 388 19.41 6.03 13.10
CA ILE A 388 18.10 6.37 13.66
C ILE A 388 17.02 5.74 12.79
N VAL A 389 16.12 4.95 13.40
CA VAL A 389 14.94 4.37 12.76
C VAL A 389 13.70 5.03 13.34
N ASP A 390 13.09 5.91 12.56
CA ASP A 390 11.95 6.72 12.96
C ASP A 390 10.63 6.11 12.47
N VAL A 391 9.84 5.61 13.42
CA VAL A 391 8.50 5.04 13.21
C VAL A 391 7.41 5.92 13.81
N ARG A 392 7.72 7.17 14.15
CA ARG A 392 6.72 8.16 14.60
C ARG A 392 5.66 8.39 13.53
N GLY A 393 4.40 8.45 13.94
CA GLY A 393 3.26 8.57 13.02
C GLY A 393 3.08 7.38 12.07
N ASN A 394 3.72 6.23 12.33
CA ASN A 394 3.55 5.03 11.52
C ASN A 394 2.10 4.51 11.60
N ALA A 395 1.42 4.39 10.46
CA ALA A 395 0.00 4.04 10.40
C ALA A 395 -0.30 2.51 10.43
N GLY A 396 0.69 1.66 10.69
CA GLY A 396 0.51 0.20 10.73
C GLY A 396 0.47 -0.48 9.35
N GLY A 397 0.15 -1.77 9.33
CA GLY A 397 0.22 -2.61 8.12
C GLY A 397 0.57 -4.07 8.45
N HIS A 398 1.53 -4.66 7.75
CA HIS A 398 1.89 -6.09 7.90
C HIS A 398 3.34 -6.43 7.48
N ILE A 399 4.24 -5.44 7.38
CA ILE A 399 5.61 -5.65 6.87
C ILE A 399 6.70 -5.40 7.93
N SER A 400 6.34 -5.21 9.21
CA SER A 400 7.29 -5.02 10.30
C SER A 400 8.35 -6.13 10.37
N GLU A 401 7.97 -7.39 10.18
CA GLU A 401 8.88 -8.54 10.19
C GLU A 401 9.97 -8.42 9.12
N LEU A 402 9.62 -7.93 7.93
CA LEU A 402 10.57 -7.73 6.83
C LEU A 402 11.57 -6.61 7.14
N VAL A 403 11.12 -5.55 7.84
CA VAL A 403 11.99 -4.48 8.31
C VAL A 403 12.94 -5.01 9.38
N VAL A 404 12.42 -5.73 10.37
CA VAL A 404 13.21 -6.35 11.45
C VAL A 404 14.26 -7.32 10.89
N GLU A 405 13.94 -8.12 9.88
CA GLU A 405 14.90 -9.01 9.20
C GLU A 405 16.08 -8.25 8.57
N LYS A 406 15.89 -7.00 8.13
CA LYS A 406 17.00 -6.17 7.65
C LYS A 406 17.80 -5.57 8.80
N LEU A 407 17.13 -5.06 9.83
CA LEU A 407 17.77 -4.39 10.96
C LEU A 407 18.57 -5.36 11.86
N THR A 408 18.18 -6.64 11.91
CA THR A 408 18.87 -7.69 12.68
C THR A 408 20.19 -8.17 12.03
N ARG A 409 20.45 -7.80 10.76
CA ARG A 409 21.66 -8.23 10.05
C ARG A 409 22.92 -7.66 10.71
N LYS A 410 23.97 -8.47 10.76
CA LYS A 410 25.30 -8.06 11.25
C LYS A 410 26.31 -8.13 10.12
N ILE A 411 27.22 -7.16 10.08
CA ILE A 411 28.36 -7.21 9.16
C ILE A 411 29.33 -8.28 9.65
N LEU A 412 29.53 -9.32 8.83
CA LEU A 412 30.43 -10.44 9.17
C LEU A 412 31.81 -10.32 8.48
N GLY A 413 31.93 -9.46 7.48
CA GLY A 413 33.15 -9.30 6.70
C GLY A 413 32.99 -8.26 5.59
N TRP A 414 34.02 -8.11 4.77
CA TRP A 414 34.03 -7.19 3.63
C TRP A 414 34.73 -7.78 2.42
N ASP A 415 34.19 -7.47 1.25
CA ASP A 415 34.87 -7.64 -0.03
C ASP A 415 35.67 -6.36 -0.34
N LEU A 416 36.99 -6.53 -0.46
CA LEU A 416 37.93 -5.47 -0.80
C LEU A 416 38.34 -5.58 -2.28
N THR A 417 37.60 -4.92 -3.16
CA THR A 417 37.93 -4.84 -4.59
C THR A 417 38.96 -3.75 -4.84
N ARG A 418 40.07 -4.09 -5.52
CA ARG A 418 41.13 -3.14 -5.86
C ARG A 418 40.55 -1.93 -6.60
N ASN A 419 40.86 -0.72 -6.12
CA ASN A 419 40.39 0.55 -6.66
C ASN A 419 38.86 0.77 -6.57
N ALA A 420 38.17 0.04 -5.69
CA ALA A 420 36.76 0.27 -5.39
C ALA A 420 36.55 0.45 -3.88
N GLN A 421 35.37 0.95 -3.51
CA GLN A 421 34.98 1.04 -2.10
C GLN A 421 34.71 -0.38 -1.55
N PRO A 422 35.10 -0.66 -0.29
CA PRO A 422 34.77 -1.91 0.37
C PRO A 422 33.26 -2.15 0.42
N VAL A 423 32.82 -3.39 0.22
CA VAL A 423 31.42 -3.79 0.31
C VAL A 423 31.27 -4.75 1.49
N SER A 424 30.31 -4.52 2.38
CA SER A 424 30.06 -5.43 3.51
C SER A 424 29.42 -6.74 3.05
N TYR A 425 29.90 -7.85 3.60
CA TYR A 425 29.22 -9.13 3.56
C TYR A 425 28.03 -9.09 4.53
N ALA A 426 26.85 -9.47 4.04
CA ALA A 426 25.53 -8.99 4.49
C ALA A 426 25.29 -7.52 4.12
N SER A 427 25.06 -7.26 2.83
CA SER A 427 24.74 -5.92 2.32
C SER A 427 23.52 -5.34 3.03
N ASN A 428 23.54 -4.01 3.23
CA ASN A 428 22.53 -3.23 3.94
C ASN A 428 22.35 -3.57 5.43
N ALA A 429 23.33 -4.23 6.08
CA ALA A 429 23.36 -4.35 7.53
C ALA A 429 23.78 -3.03 8.20
N PRO A 430 23.18 -2.63 9.34
CA PRO A 430 23.68 -1.52 10.16
C PRO A 430 25.14 -1.75 10.57
N ARG A 431 25.95 -0.68 10.54
CA ARG A 431 27.37 -0.76 10.92
C ARG A 431 27.61 -0.67 12.42
N GLY A 432 26.74 0.02 13.15
CA GLY A 432 26.89 0.27 14.58
C GLY A 432 25.52 0.35 15.26
N PRO A 433 25.42 1.08 16.38
CA PRO A 433 24.20 1.17 17.17
C PRO A 433 23.00 1.68 16.36
N VAL A 434 21.83 1.13 16.67
CA VAL A 434 20.54 1.55 16.11
C VAL A 434 19.70 2.11 17.25
N VAL A 435 19.04 3.25 17.04
CA VAL A 435 18.10 3.85 18.00
C VAL A 435 16.77 4.04 17.29
N ALA A 436 15.68 3.59 17.91
CA ALA A 436 14.33 3.76 17.36
C ALA A 436 13.65 5.00 17.93
N LEU A 437 12.81 5.65 17.12
CA LEU A 437 11.93 6.74 17.51
C LEU A 437 10.48 6.32 17.33
N ALA A 438 9.66 6.46 18.37
CA ALA A 438 8.23 6.17 18.34
C ALA A 438 7.42 7.25 19.07
N ASP A 439 6.15 7.40 18.71
CA ASP A 439 5.23 8.34 19.35
C ASP A 439 3.82 7.76 19.48
N GLU A 440 2.91 8.53 20.07
CA GLU A 440 1.51 8.14 20.29
C GLU A 440 0.74 7.85 19.00
N ALA A 441 1.26 8.27 17.84
CA ALA A 441 0.67 8.00 16.53
C ALA A 441 1.28 6.77 15.84
N THR A 442 2.36 6.20 16.37
CA THR A 442 2.86 4.87 15.98
C THR A 442 1.83 3.80 16.33
N SER A 443 1.22 3.19 15.32
CA SER A 443 -0.02 2.41 15.46
C SER A 443 0.08 1.01 14.84
N SER A 444 -0.60 0.03 15.43
CA SER A 444 -0.81 -1.31 14.85
C SER A 444 0.49 -2.07 14.61
N ASP A 445 0.81 -2.45 13.38
CA ASP A 445 2.12 -3.06 13.09
C ASP A 445 3.31 -2.12 13.43
N GLY A 446 3.05 -0.82 13.64
CA GLY A 446 3.94 0.14 14.29
C GLY A 446 4.18 -0.12 15.78
N ASP A 447 3.15 -0.53 16.54
CA ASP A 447 3.31 -1.03 17.91
C ASP A 447 4.16 -2.31 17.90
N MET A 448 3.87 -3.22 16.96
CA MET A 448 4.53 -4.53 16.84
C MET A 448 6.02 -4.39 16.53
N ILE A 449 6.44 -3.51 15.60
CA ILE A 449 7.87 -3.28 15.34
C ILE A 449 8.57 -2.68 16.57
N THR A 450 7.91 -1.79 17.31
CA THR A 450 8.47 -1.17 18.51
C THR A 450 8.69 -2.23 19.59
N ALA A 451 7.71 -3.12 19.80
CA ALA A 451 7.85 -4.27 20.70
C ALA A 451 8.99 -5.20 20.25
N ALA A 452 9.03 -5.58 18.97
CA ALA A 452 10.07 -6.45 18.41
C ALA A 452 11.48 -5.84 18.53
N PHE A 453 11.62 -4.53 18.32
CA PHE A 453 12.88 -3.81 18.46
C PHE A 453 13.47 -3.97 19.87
N LYS A 454 12.63 -3.86 20.90
CA LYS A 454 13.00 -4.05 22.31
C LYS A 454 13.27 -5.52 22.63
N LEU A 455 12.39 -6.43 22.23
CA LEU A 455 12.50 -7.87 22.50
C LEU A 455 13.77 -8.50 21.90
N LEU A 456 14.17 -8.05 20.72
CA LEU A 456 15.38 -8.51 20.03
C LEU A 456 16.65 -7.78 20.50
N GLY A 457 16.53 -6.77 21.37
CA GLY A 457 17.64 -5.96 21.83
C GLY A 457 18.37 -5.22 20.70
N LEU A 458 17.63 -4.73 19.69
CA LEU A 458 18.23 -4.01 18.56
C LEU A 458 18.82 -2.65 18.98
N GLY A 459 18.23 -2.05 20.00
CA GLY A 459 18.67 -0.78 20.60
C GLY A 459 17.55 -0.17 21.46
N PRO A 460 17.78 1.04 22.01
CA PRO A 460 16.77 1.74 22.78
C PRO A 460 15.71 2.40 21.88
N VAL A 461 14.50 2.52 22.42
CA VAL A 461 13.38 3.30 21.86
C VAL A 461 13.28 4.64 22.58
N VAL A 462 13.23 5.73 21.81
CA VAL A 462 13.10 7.11 22.32
C VAL A 462 11.75 7.70 21.85
N GLY A 463 11.13 8.54 22.67
CA GLY A 463 9.94 9.31 22.27
C GLY A 463 8.77 9.15 23.22
N GLN A 464 7.60 8.79 22.72
CA GLN A 464 6.39 8.59 23.53
C GLN A 464 5.85 7.16 23.37
N ARG A 465 5.02 6.75 24.32
CA ARG A 465 4.30 5.47 24.26
C ARG A 465 3.44 5.41 23.01
N THR A 466 3.46 4.27 22.33
CA THR A 466 2.73 4.03 21.09
C THR A 466 1.21 3.92 21.29
N TRP A 467 0.44 3.85 20.19
CA TRP A 467 -1.03 3.87 20.22
C TRP A 467 -1.65 2.74 21.03
N GLY A 468 -1.11 1.52 20.91
CA GLY A 468 -1.59 0.35 21.65
C GLY A 468 -2.78 -0.35 21.02
N GLY A 469 -2.80 -0.50 19.71
CA GLY A 469 -3.82 -1.33 19.05
C GLY A 469 -3.18 -2.46 18.29
N VAL A 470 -3.22 -3.70 18.78
CA VAL A 470 -2.58 -4.87 18.13
C VAL A 470 -3.54 -6.05 17.91
N VAL A 471 -4.85 -5.81 18.02
CA VAL A 471 -5.85 -6.76 17.53
C VAL A 471 -6.16 -6.45 16.07
N GLY A 472 -5.43 -7.10 15.16
CA GLY A 472 -5.59 -6.92 13.72
C GLY A 472 -6.99 -7.29 13.23
N MET A 473 -7.46 -6.60 12.20
CA MET A 473 -8.75 -6.89 11.58
C MET A 473 -8.64 -8.02 10.56
N THR A 474 -9.71 -8.80 10.41
CA THR A 474 -9.90 -9.67 9.23
C THR A 474 -10.94 -9.06 8.30
N GLY A 475 -10.54 -8.84 7.05
CA GLY A 475 -11.43 -8.43 5.98
C GLY A 475 -12.10 -7.06 6.15
N ARG A 476 -13.01 -6.77 5.23
CA ARG A 476 -13.94 -5.64 5.27
C ARG A 476 -15.30 -6.22 4.94
N HIS A 477 -16.18 -6.28 5.94
CA HIS A 477 -17.50 -6.87 5.78
C HIS A 477 -18.47 -5.79 5.32
N ARG A 478 -18.97 -5.93 4.11
CA ARG A 478 -20.04 -5.07 3.58
C ARG A 478 -21.38 -5.67 4.01
N LEU A 479 -22.14 -4.91 4.79
CA LEU A 479 -23.48 -5.24 5.27
C LEU A 479 -24.52 -5.04 4.16
N GLY A 480 -25.76 -5.49 4.41
CA GLY A 480 -26.87 -5.37 3.46
C GLY A 480 -27.14 -3.96 2.92
N ASP A 481 -26.99 -2.91 3.74
CA ASP A 481 -27.15 -1.50 3.36
C ASP A 481 -25.93 -0.92 2.61
N GLY A 482 -24.83 -1.67 2.55
CA GLY A 482 -23.56 -1.27 1.98
C GLY A 482 -22.56 -0.69 2.98
N THR A 483 -22.93 -0.53 4.26
CA THR A 483 -22.00 -0.10 5.32
C THR A 483 -20.90 -1.13 5.48
N VAL A 484 -19.68 -0.68 5.70
CA VAL A 484 -18.51 -1.55 5.83
C VAL A 484 -18.01 -1.53 7.27
N ILE A 485 -17.93 -2.70 7.89
CA ILE A 485 -17.33 -2.89 9.22
C ILE A 485 -16.05 -3.73 9.13
N THR A 486 -15.17 -3.55 10.10
CA THR A 486 -14.00 -4.41 10.32
C THR A 486 -14.16 -5.13 11.65
N VAL A 487 -13.76 -6.41 11.72
CA VAL A 487 -13.84 -7.20 12.95
C VAL A 487 -12.44 -7.40 13.52
N PRO A 488 -12.17 -6.99 14.79
CA PRO A 488 -10.93 -7.30 15.48
C PRO A 488 -10.84 -8.80 15.75
N MET A 489 -9.97 -9.49 15.01
CA MET A 489 -9.93 -10.96 14.97
C MET A 489 -8.54 -11.53 15.31
N ASN A 490 -7.47 -10.82 14.94
CA ASN A 490 -6.11 -11.34 14.99
C ASN A 490 -5.32 -10.65 16.11
N ALA A 491 -5.46 -11.14 17.35
CA ALA A 491 -4.80 -10.55 18.50
C ALA A 491 -3.29 -10.84 18.56
N GLY A 492 -2.49 -9.78 18.67
CA GLY A 492 -1.06 -9.86 18.92
C GLY A 492 -0.74 -10.27 20.36
N TRP A 493 0.13 -11.25 20.53
CA TRP A 493 0.68 -11.68 21.82
C TRP A 493 2.20 -11.71 21.75
N PHE A 494 2.87 -11.21 22.78
CA PHE A 494 4.33 -11.19 22.87
C PHE A 494 4.79 -11.70 24.23
N ASP A 495 5.87 -12.48 24.29
CA ASP A 495 6.33 -13.13 25.52
C ASP A 495 6.50 -12.16 26.71
N ALA A 496 7.12 -10.99 26.51
CA ALA A 496 7.31 -10.01 27.57
C ALA A 496 6.07 -9.14 27.89
N TYR A 497 5.06 -9.12 27.01
CA TYR A 497 3.89 -8.23 27.13
C TYR A 497 2.57 -8.98 27.36
N GLY A 498 2.54 -10.29 27.10
CA GLY A 498 1.30 -11.03 26.93
C GLY A 498 0.41 -10.36 25.88
N TRP A 499 -0.85 -10.12 26.26
CA TRP A 499 -1.86 -9.40 25.47
C TRP A 499 -1.86 -7.88 25.70
N SER A 500 -0.99 -7.37 26.59
CA SER A 500 -1.14 -6.03 27.15
C SER A 500 -0.69 -4.91 26.24
N VAL A 501 -0.19 -5.19 25.03
CA VAL A 501 0.10 -4.12 24.07
C VAL A 501 -1.21 -3.48 23.61
N GLU A 502 -2.28 -4.28 23.48
CA GLU A 502 -3.63 -3.78 23.21
C GLU A 502 -4.12 -2.89 24.36
N ASN A 503 -4.71 -1.74 24.03
CA ASN A 503 -5.14 -0.65 24.93
C ASN A 503 -4.03 -0.03 25.81
N HIS A 504 -2.77 -0.34 25.57
CA HIS A 504 -1.66 0.26 26.33
C HIS A 504 -0.56 0.84 25.44
N GLY A 505 -0.10 0.09 24.45
CA GLY A 505 1.07 0.44 23.63
C GLY A 505 2.39 -0.01 24.26
N VAL A 506 3.47 0.33 23.57
CA VAL A 506 4.84 0.02 23.96
C VAL A 506 5.49 1.28 24.52
N ALA A 507 5.92 1.22 25.78
CA ALA A 507 6.62 2.33 26.41
C ALA A 507 8.05 2.49 25.83
N PRO A 508 8.52 3.73 25.62
CA PRO A 508 9.90 3.98 25.22
C PRO A 508 10.87 3.64 26.37
N ASP A 509 12.14 3.46 26.04
CA ASP A 509 13.23 3.36 27.04
C ASP A 509 13.65 4.73 27.55
N LEU A 510 13.50 5.76 26.71
CA LEU A 510 13.68 7.17 27.06
C LEU A 510 12.42 7.96 26.65
N ASP A 511 11.64 8.38 27.65
CA ASP A 511 10.45 9.19 27.44
C ASP A 511 10.83 10.65 27.15
N VAL A 512 10.44 11.14 25.97
CA VAL A 512 10.71 12.49 25.48
C VAL A 512 9.46 13.04 24.80
N LEU A 513 8.87 14.06 25.39
CA LEU A 513 7.74 14.80 24.84
C LEU A 513 8.23 15.99 24.00
N ARG A 514 7.70 16.14 22.78
CA ARG A 514 7.86 17.38 22.02
C ARG A 514 6.72 18.33 22.32
N THR A 515 7.00 19.36 23.11
CA THR A 515 5.99 20.32 23.60
C THR A 515 5.51 21.28 22.50
N PRO A 516 4.36 21.96 22.69
CA PRO A 516 3.94 23.04 21.79
C PRO A 516 4.98 24.16 21.64
N LEU A 517 5.77 24.45 22.69
CA LEU A 517 6.86 25.42 22.62
C LEU A 517 7.99 24.92 21.71
N ASP A 518 8.35 23.63 21.80
CA ASP A 518 9.32 23.02 20.87
C ASP A 518 8.86 23.11 19.42
N TRP A 519 7.56 22.95 19.18
CA TRP A 519 6.98 23.17 17.86
C TRP A 519 7.09 24.63 17.39
N ALA A 520 6.74 25.58 18.26
CA ALA A 520 6.77 27.01 17.94
C ALA A 520 8.20 27.53 17.67
N GLU A 521 9.18 27.04 18.42
CA GLU A 521 10.59 27.44 18.31
C GLU A 521 11.38 26.58 17.32
N GLY A 522 10.76 25.56 16.71
CA GLY A 522 11.40 24.68 15.74
C GLY A 522 12.39 23.68 16.37
N ARG A 523 12.33 23.45 17.68
CA ARG A 523 13.16 22.44 18.36
C ARG A 523 12.74 21.01 18.02
N HIS A 524 13.72 20.11 18.02
CA HIS A 524 13.56 18.73 17.62
C HIS A 524 13.87 17.76 18.77
N ALA A 525 13.40 18.07 19.99
CA ALA A 525 13.72 17.37 21.25
C ALA A 525 13.88 15.84 21.13
N GLN A 526 12.89 15.14 20.58
CA GLN A 526 12.96 13.69 20.38
C GLN A 526 14.13 13.24 19.47
N LEU A 527 14.39 13.96 18.37
CA LEU A 527 15.56 13.69 17.49
C LEU A 527 16.86 14.09 18.17
N ASP A 528 16.88 15.20 18.91
CA ASP A 528 18.07 15.67 19.64
C ASP A 528 18.54 14.60 20.62
N ASP A 529 17.63 14.09 21.45
CA ASP A 529 17.91 13.04 22.44
C ASP A 529 18.25 11.69 21.79
N ALA A 530 17.54 11.31 20.72
CA ALA A 530 17.85 10.07 19.99
C ALA A 530 19.23 10.10 19.32
N VAL A 531 19.63 11.25 18.76
CA VAL A 531 20.96 11.43 18.18
C VAL A 531 22.03 11.43 19.27
N GLY A 532 21.81 12.15 20.37
CA GLY A 532 22.72 12.13 21.52
C GLY A 532 22.96 10.71 22.03
N LEU A 533 21.88 9.95 22.25
CA LEU A 533 21.95 8.55 22.68
C LEU A 533 22.67 7.66 21.67
N ALA A 534 22.42 7.84 20.37
CA ALA A 534 23.10 7.07 19.32
C ALA A 534 24.62 7.34 19.29
N LEU A 535 25.05 8.59 19.53
CA LEU A 535 26.46 8.96 19.62
C LEU A 535 27.12 8.38 20.87
N ASP A 536 26.45 8.45 22.02
CA ASP A 536 26.94 7.87 23.27
C ASP A 536 27.12 6.35 23.15
N LEU A 537 26.19 5.67 22.48
CA LEU A 537 26.30 4.24 22.18
C LEU A 537 27.44 3.96 21.19
N LEU A 538 27.63 4.81 20.18
CA LEU A 538 28.68 4.66 19.18
C LEU A 538 30.08 4.79 19.78
N ASP A 539 30.25 5.65 20.79
CA ASP A 539 31.52 5.79 21.51
C ASP A 539 31.85 4.56 22.36
N ARG A 540 30.82 3.86 22.87
CA ARG A 540 30.98 2.61 23.64
C ARG A 540 31.14 1.39 22.73
N GLN A 541 30.44 1.37 21.61
CA GLN A 541 30.45 0.30 20.63
C GLN A 541 30.70 0.88 19.23
N PRO A 542 31.98 0.99 18.82
CA PRO A 542 32.34 1.56 17.53
C PRO A 542 31.72 0.82 16.36
N ALA A 543 31.37 1.57 15.32
CA ALA A 543 30.85 1.02 14.09
C ALA A 543 31.86 0.08 13.41
N ALA A 544 31.36 -1.01 12.83
CA ALA A 544 32.11 -1.92 11.98
C ALA A 544 32.77 -1.15 10.82
N THR A 545 34.07 -1.32 10.65
CA THR A 545 34.87 -0.70 9.59
C THR A 545 35.58 -1.77 8.75
N PRO A 546 35.71 -1.59 7.44
CA PRO A 546 36.49 -2.51 6.60
C PRO A 546 37.96 -2.53 7.05
N PRO A 547 38.65 -3.68 6.94
CA PRO A 547 40.07 -3.76 7.24
C PRO A 547 40.90 -2.99 6.19
N GLY A 548 42.09 -2.54 6.61
CA GLY A 548 43.12 -2.04 5.70
C GLY A 548 44.00 -3.16 5.13
N TYR A 549 45.08 -2.77 4.45
CA TYR A 549 46.07 -3.71 3.90
C TYR A 549 47.33 -3.87 4.78
N SER A 550 47.26 -3.50 6.07
CA SER A 550 48.40 -3.58 7.01
C SER A 550 48.86 -5.02 7.25
N ASP A 551 47.93 -5.97 7.31
CA ASP A 551 48.16 -7.35 7.77
C ASP A 551 47.97 -8.39 6.66
N VAL A 552 48.24 -8.01 5.41
CA VAL A 552 48.17 -8.94 4.29
C VAL A 552 49.29 -9.99 4.35
N PRO A 553 49.06 -11.23 3.88
CA PRO A 553 50.11 -12.25 3.87
C PRO A 553 51.34 -11.82 3.07
N ASP A 554 52.52 -11.97 3.67
CA ASP A 554 53.78 -11.78 2.96
C ASP A 554 54.03 -12.95 2.01
N ARG A 555 53.93 -12.68 0.71
CA ARG A 555 54.18 -13.65 -0.37
C ARG A 555 55.55 -13.45 -1.03
N ARG A 556 56.47 -12.68 -0.43
CA ARG A 556 57.84 -12.57 -0.93
C ARG A 556 58.45 -13.96 -1.07
N ARG A 557 59.09 -14.21 -2.22
CA ARG A 557 59.77 -15.49 -2.46
C ARG A 557 60.87 -15.66 -1.39
N PRO A 558 61.04 -16.87 -0.81
CA PRO A 558 62.17 -17.15 0.05
C PRO A 558 63.49 -16.86 -0.68
N LYS A 559 64.55 -16.52 0.06
CA LYS A 559 65.88 -16.38 -0.54
C LYS A 559 66.25 -17.68 -1.25
N LEU A 560 66.64 -17.58 -2.52
CA LEU A 560 67.17 -18.71 -3.25
C LEU A 560 68.43 -19.22 -2.54
N PRO A 561 68.66 -20.54 -2.48
CA PRO A 561 69.91 -21.08 -1.95
C PRO A 561 71.12 -20.55 -2.74
N PRO A 562 72.32 -20.47 -2.13
CA PRO A 562 73.53 -20.08 -2.83
C PRO A 562 73.72 -20.94 -4.07
N ARG A 563 74.00 -20.31 -5.22
CA ARG A 563 74.44 -21.05 -6.42
C ARG A 563 75.87 -21.52 -6.17
N TRP A 564 76.08 -22.84 -6.28
CA TRP A 564 77.38 -23.49 -6.16
C TRP A 564 78.21 -23.27 -7.42
#